data_AF-A0A6J4KKU4-F1
#
_entry.id   AF-A0A6J4KKU4-F1
#
_cell.length_a   1.000
_cell.length_b   1.000
_cell.length_c   1.000
_cell.angle_alpha   90.00
_cell.angle_beta   90.00
_cell.angle_gamma   90.00
#
_symmetry.space_group_name_H-M   'P 1'
#
loop_
_entity.id
_entity.type
_entity.pdbx_description
1 polymer ?
#
loop_
_entity_poly.entity_id
_entity_poly.type
_entity_poly.pdbx_seq_one_letter_code
_entity_poly.pdbx_strand_id
1 'polypeptide(L)'
;ATWIAIGMLIVIGLILTLAPVVYVALEGAQKLKVAAVVLLFVVGGIVAVGASAWADAPQIITRPGIPVEQLGIATLLGALAFAGAGGGQNLVQSNWMRDKGFGMGEYVPRLVSPITGQPEAKPSTGYIFEPTSANLSRWKGWWKFANVEQLCTFVLITFFTILFTSLLAYSTVYGREGLASNIGFIKTEGEVLAERVGSWFKYFFWIIGSFSLFAAALGIVDYTSRLAADVLKTSYARKANESKMYAGLVWGLVGVGIAVLLAGFDQPIVLLVIAAVVGGFMMFIYSGLLILINRKILPSPIRIRGVRLGAMIWSILLFGTLSFLTFRDQLAKLFG
;
A
#
# COMPACT_ATOMS: atom_id res chain seq x y z
N ALA A 1 -12.55 22.62 -1.78
CA ALA A 1 -11.89 21.31 -1.60
C ALA A 1 -10.59 21.22 -2.42
N THR A 2 -10.63 21.47 -3.73
CA THR A 2 -9.48 21.37 -4.65
C THR A 2 -8.23 22.11 -4.19
N TRP A 3 -8.35 23.37 -3.75
CA TRP A 3 -7.21 24.15 -3.27
C TRP A 3 -6.54 23.59 -2.01
N ILE A 4 -7.33 22.98 -1.11
CA ILE A 4 -6.78 22.32 0.08
C ILE A 4 -5.97 21.09 -0.34
N ALA A 5 -6.50 20.29 -1.28
CA ALA A 5 -5.81 19.12 -1.81
C ALA A 5 -4.51 19.51 -2.54
N ILE A 6 -4.52 20.58 -3.34
CA ILE A 6 -3.32 21.15 -3.98
C ILE A 6 -2.30 21.58 -2.92
N GLY A 7 -2.73 22.32 -1.89
CA GLY A 7 -1.86 22.71 -0.78
C GLY A 7 -1.22 21.52 -0.08
N MET A 8 -1.99 20.45 0.17
CA MET A 8 -1.47 19.20 0.74
C MET A 8 -0.43 18.52 -0.17
N LEU A 9 -0.64 18.48 -1.49
CA LEU A 9 0.32 17.93 -2.44
C LEU A 9 1.65 18.71 -2.43
N ILE A 10 1.58 20.03 -2.38
CA ILE A 10 2.77 20.89 -2.28
C ILE A 10 3.51 20.62 -0.96
N VAL A 11 2.79 20.52 0.14
CA VAL A 11 3.37 20.18 1.46
C VAL A 11 4.05 18.81 1.41
N ILE A 12 3.47 17.80 0.76
CA ILE A 12 4.11 16.49 0.55
C ILE A 12 5.42 16.65 -0.23
N GLY A 13 5.41 17.39 -1.33
CA GLY A 13 6.61 17.65 -2.14
C GLY A 13 7.73 18.32 -1.34
N LEU A 14 7.39 19.32 -0.54
CA LEU A 14 8.32 20.00 0.36
C LEU A 14 8.85 19.06 1.45
N ILE A 15 7.98 18.31 2.11
CA ILE A 15 8.37 17.34 3.14
C ILE A 15 9.40 16.34 2.61
N LEU A 16 9.14 15.76 1.43
CA LEU A 16 10.00 14.74 0.85
C LEU A 16 11.33 15.30 0.29
N THR A 17 11.40 16.58 -0.04
CA THR A 17 12.63 17.20 -0.57
C THR A 17 13.49 17.86 0.51
N LEU A 18 12.90 18.37 1.60
CA LEU A 18 13.57 19.06 2.70
C LEU A 18 13.93 18.14 3.88
N ALA A 19 14.09 16.83 3.62
CA ALA A 19 13.89 15.77 4.60
C ALA A 19 15.00 15.43 5.65
N PRO A 20 16.08 16.20 5.92
CA PRO A 20 16.93 15.86 7.08
C PRO A 20 16.18 16.01 8.41
N VAL A 21 15.34 17.05 8.54
CA VAL A 21 14.61 17.37 9.78
C VAL A 21 13.21 16.73 9.80
N VAL A 22 12.64 16.50 8.61
CA VAL A 22 11.25 16.06 8.47
C VAL A 22 11.08 14.57 8.80
N TYR A 23 12.10 13.74 8.63
CA TYR A 23 11.99 12.29 8.90
C TYR A 23 11.68 11.99 10.37
N VAL A 24 12.35 12.66 11.32
CA VAL A 24 12.11 12.48 12.76
C VAL A 24 10.71 12.97 13.15
N ALA A 25 10.29 14.11 12.59
CA ALA A 25 8.94 14.64 12.79
C ALA A 25 7.86 13.72 12.22
N LEU A 26 8.09 13.15 11.03
CA LEU A 26 7.19 12.18 10.40
C LEU A 26 7.11 10.89 11.21
N GLU A 27 8.23 10.37 11.71
CA GLU A 27 8.24 9.18 12.54
C GLU A 27 7.43 9.39 13.83
N GLY A 28 7.59 10.55 14.49
CA GLY A 28 6.78 10.94 15.63
C GLY A 28 5.29 11.03 15.28
N ALA A 29 4.96 11.66 14.14
CA ALA A 29 3.58 11.80 13.69
C ALA A 29 2.95 10.44 13.31
N GLN A 30 3.71 9.52 12.74
CA GLN A 30 3.27 8.15 12.47
C GLN A 30 3.02 7.35 13.75
N LYS A 31 3.89 7.47 14.77
CA LYS A 31 3.65 6.84 16.08
C LYS A 31 2.36 7.35 16.72
N LEU A 32 2.14 8.66 16.66
CA LEU A 32 0.89 9.27 17.12
C LEU A 32 -0.33 8.77 16.32
N LYS A 33 -0.22 8.66 14.99
CA LYS A 33 -1.28 8.07 14.14
C LYS A 33 -1.62 6.66 14.60
N VAL A 34 -0.61 5.80 14.77
CA VAL A 34 -0.81 4.40 15.16
C VAL A 34 -1.53 4.33 16.51
N ALA A 35 -1.08 5.10 17.51
CA ALA A 35 -1.75 5.17 18.81
C ALA A 35 -3.21 5.63 18.68
N ALA A 36 -3.48 6.64 17.85
CA ALA A 36 -4.82 7.15 17.62
C ALA A 36 -5.72 6.16 16.85
N VAL A 37 -5.18 5.41 15.89
CA VAL A 37 -5.91 4.34 15.18
C VAL A 37 -6.21 3.19 16.14
N VAL A 38 -5.30 2.83 17.04
CA VAL A 38 -5.57 1.83 18.08
C VAL A 38 -6.69 2.30 19.01
N LEU A 39 -6.67 3.57 19.42
CA LEU A 39 -7.77 4.14 20.21
C LEU A 39 -9.11 4.10 19.44
N LEU A 40 -9.09 4.42 18.14
CA LEU A 40 -10.26 4.30 17.27
C LEU A 40 -10.78 2.85 17.23
N PHE A 41 -9.88 1.85 17.18
CA PHE A 41 -10.26 0.44 17.16
C PHE A 41 -10.85 -0.02 18.48
N VAL A 42 -10.28 0.38 19.61
CA VAL A 42 -10.77 -0.02 20.94
C VAL A 42 -12.13 0.64 21.21
N VAL A 43 -12.22 1.96 21.07
CA VAL A 43 -13.47 2.69 21.36
C VAL A 43 -14.52 2.40 20.30
N GLY A 44 -14.15 2.47 19.02
CA GLY A 44 -15.05 2.18 17.92
C GLY A 44 -15.48 0.71 17.90
N GLY A 45 -14.59 -0.22 18.23
CA GLY A 45 -14.89 -1.66 18.14
C GLY A 45 -15.80 -2.14 19.26
N ILE A 46 -15.70 -1.53 20.44
CA ILE A 46 -16.53 -1.91 21.60
C ILE A 46 -17.84 -1.13 21.61
N VAL A 47 -17.81 0.17 21.30
CA VAL A 47 -18.96 1.07 21.50
C VAL A 47 -19.69 1.36 20.20
N ALA A 48 -18.96 1.54 19.09
CA ALA A 48 -19.60 1.87 17.81
C ALA A 48 -20.02 0.64 17.02
N VAL A 49 -19.22 -0.43 17.00
CA VAL A 49 -19.58 -1.72 16.41
C VAL A 49 -20.47 -2.44 17.41
N GLY A 50 -21.79 -2.36 17.18
CA GLY A 50 -22.78 -2.97 18.07
C GLY A 50 -22.62 -4.49 18.19
N ALA A 51 -23.12 -5.07 19.29
CA ALA A 51 -23.01 -6.50 19.57
C ALA A 51 -23.57 -7.40 18.45
N SER A 52 -24.59 -6.93 17.73
CA SER A 52 -25.16 -7.63 16.56
C SER A 52 -24.16 -7.77 15.41
N ALA A 53 -23.37 -6.73 15.11
CA ALA A 53 -22.35 -6.80 14.07
C ALA A 53 -21.26 -7.82 14.40
N TRP A 54 -20.88 -7.92 15.68
CA TRP A 54 -19.97 -8.97 16.15
C TRP A 54 -20.59 -10.36 16.10
N ALA A 55 -21.89 -10.50 16.41
CA ALA A 55 -22.61 -11.76 16.28
C ALA A 55 -22.77 -12.22 14.83
N ASP A 56 -22.82 -11.28 13.88
CA ASP A 56 -22.87 -11.55 12.44
C ASP A 56 -21.49 -11.85 11.83
N ALA A 57 -20.38 -11.42 12.47
CA ALA A 57 -19.03 -11.61 11.93
C ALA A 57 -18.67 -13.07 11.54
N PRO A 58 -19.09 -14.12 12.29
CA PRO A 58 -18.88 -15.50 11.85
C PRO A 58 -19.55 -15.87 10.51
N GLN A 59 -20.56 -15.12 10.07
CA GLN A 59 -21.22 -15.31 8.77
C GLN A 59 -20.30 -15.04 7.59
N ILE A 60 -19.25 -14.23 7.77
CA ILE A 60 -18.20 -14.01 6.76
C ILE A 60 -17.60 -15.35 6.28
N ILE A 61 -17.48 -16.32 7.20
CA ILE A 61 -16.91 -17.65 6.93
C ILE A 61 -18.00 -18.68 6.61
N THR A 62 -19.14 -18.64 7.31
CA THR A 62 -20.19 -19.66 7.16
C THR A 62 -21.10 -19.42 5.97
N ARG A 63 -21.18 -18.19 5.45
CA ARG A 63 -21.98 -17.79 4.30
C ARG A 63 -21.18 -16.88 3.35
N PRO A 64 -20.06 -17.37 2.78
CA PRO A 64 -19.24 -16.55 1.91
C PRO A 64 -20.01 -16.21 0.62
N GLY A 65 -20.07 -14.92 0.30
CA GLY A 65 -20.65 -14.42 -0.95
C GLY A 65 -19.66 -13.50 -1.66
N ILE A 66 -19.52 -13.66 -2.98
CA ILE A 66 -18.75 -12.74 -3.82
C ILE A 66 -19.75 -11.94 -4.65
N PRO A 67 -19.96 -10.63 -4.37
CA PRO A 67 -20.99 -9.82 -5.01
C PRO A 67 -20.55 -9.35 -6.41
N VAL A 68 -20.29 -10.30 -7.33
CA VAL A 68 -19.80 -10.01 -8.68
C VAL A 68 -20.81 -9.20 -9.48
N GLU A 69 -22.10 -9.55 -9.39
CA GLU A 69 -23.17 -8.88 -10.14
C GLU A 69 -23.41 -7.45 -9.65
N GLN A 70 -23.27 -7.20 -8.34
CA GLN A 70 -23.52 -5.90 -7.73
C GLN A 70 -22.34 -4.94 -7.86
N LEU A 71 -21.11 -5.43 -7.69
CA LEU A 71 -19.91 -4.57 -7.68
C LEU A 71 -19.18 -4.52 -9.04
N GLY A 72 -19.38 -5.53 -9.88
CA GLY A 72 -18.60 -5.72 -11.09
C GLY A 72 -17.18 -6.23 -10.81
N ILE A 73 -16.59 -6.87 -11.82
CA ILE A 73 -15.28 -7.53 -11.70
C ILE A 73 -14.15 -6.51 -11.44
N ALA A 74 -14.24 -5.32 -12.01
CA ALA A 74 -13.22 -4.27 -11.83
C ALA A 74 -13.13 -3.80 -10.37
N THR A 75 -14.26 -3.61 -9.70
CA THR A 75 -14.33 -3.20 -8.29
C THR A 75 -13.82 -4.31 -7.38
N LEU A 76 -14.16 -5.58 -7.69
CA LEU A 76 -13.66 -6.73 -6.94
C LEU A 76 -12.15 -6.92 -7.08
N LEU A 77 -11.61 -6.79 -8.31
CA LEU A 77 -10.17 -6.74 -8.53
C LEU A 77 -9.56 -5.61 -7.71
N GLY A 78 -10.22 -4.44 -7.68
CA GLY A 78 -9.73 -3.31 -6.92
C GLY A 78 -9.67 -3.58 -5.41
N ALA A 79 -10.73 -4.14 -4.85
CA ALA A 79 -10.78 -4.52 -3.44
C ALA A 79 -9.70 -5.55 -3.09
N LEU A 80 -9.52 -6.59 -3.92
CA LEU A 80 -8.50 -7.61 -3.72
C LEU A 80 -7.08 -7.06 -3.84
N ALA A 81 -6.85 -6.16 -4.81
CA ALA A 81 -5.55 -5.51 -4.97
C ALA A 81 -5.24 -4.62 -3.77
N PHE A 82 -6.15 -3.75 -3.35
CA PHE A 82 -5.92 -2.85 -2.21
C PHE A 82 -5.81 -3.59 -0.87
N ALA A 83 -6.55 -4.69 -0.69
CA ALA A 83 -6.45 -5.51 0.52
C ALA A 83 -5.01 -6.01 0.77
N GLY A 84 -4.23 -6.26 -0.29
CA GLY A 84 -2.83 -6.69 -0.20
C GLY A 84 -1.80 -5.59 -0.47
N ALA A 85 -2.16 -4.30 -0.37
CA ALA A 85 -1.30 -3.19 -0.80
C ALA A 85 -0.72 -3.42 -2.21
N GLY A 86 -1.59 -3.83 -3.13
CA GLY A 86 -1.22 -4.34 -4.43
C GLY A 86 -0.58 -3.32 -5.36
N GLY A 87 0.30 -3.80 -6.24
CA GLY A 87 1.04 -2.99 -7.20
C GLY A 87 2.48 -2.72 -6.78
N GLY A 88 3.01 -1.55 -7.12
CA GLY A 88 4.43 -1.21 -6.96
C GLY A 88 4.92 -1.13 -5.51
N GLN A 89 4.01 -1.01 -4.53
CA GLN A 89 4.35 -1.00 -3.10
C GLN A 89 5.08 -2.27 -2.66
N ASN A 90 4.71 -3.42 -3.21
CA ASN A 90 5.39 -4.68 -2.88
C ASN A 90 6.83 -4.73 -3.40
N LEU A 91 7.12 -4.03 -4.50
CA LEU A 91 8.47 -4.00 -5.10
C LEU A 91 9.41 -3.05 -4.36
N VAL A 92 8.89 -1.97 -3.77
CA VAL A 92 9.74 -1.01 -3.04
C VAL A 92 10.24 -1.54 -1.69
N GLN A 93 9.67 -2.63 -1.18
CA GLN A 93 10.08 -3.24 0.09
C GLN A 93 11.57 -3.59 0.09
N SER A 94 12.12 -4.06 -1.04
CA SER A 94 13.57 -4.31 -1.16
C SER A 94 14.40 -3.04 -1.01
N ASN A 95 13.88 -1.89 -1.43
CA ASN A 95 14.57 -0.60 -1.31
C ASN A 95 14.59 -0.13 0.14
N TRP A 96 13.50 -0.33 0.89
CA TRP A 96 13.49 -0.02 2.32
C TRP A 96 14.37 -0.97 3.14
N MET A 97 14.40 -2.26 2.79
CA MET A 97 15.33 -3.22 3.40
C MET A 97 16.79 -2.84 3.12
N ARG A 98 17.10 -2.38 1.89
CA ARG A 98 18.41 -1.81 1.51
C ARG A 98 18.76 -0.59 2.34
N ASP A 99 17.87 0.40 2.39
CA ASP A 99 18.10 1.67 3.09
C ASP A 99 18.31 1.48 4.61
N LYS A 100 17.63 0.49 5.21
CA LYS A 100 17.78 0.13 6.63
C LYS A 100 18.95 -0.82 6.91
N GLY A 101 19.66 -1.31 5.89
CA GLY A 101 20.73 -2.31 6.07
C GLY A 101 20.22 -3.67 6.57
N PHE A 102 18.97 -4.02 6.27
CA PHE A 102 18.35 -5.22 6.81
C PHE A 102 18.73 -6.47 6.01
N GLY A 103 19.30 -7.48 6.66
CA GLY A 103 19.72 -8.73 6.03
C GLY A 103 20.74 -8.49 4.90
N MET A 104 20.40 -8.93 3.68
CA MET A 104 21.26 -8.72 2.51
C MET A 104 21.37 -7.25 2.07
N GLY A 105 20.49 -6.37 2.58
CA GLY A 105 20.50 -4.93 2.28
C GLY A 105 21.76 -4.22 2.77
N GLU A 106 22.45 -4.73 3.80
CA GLU A 106 23.69 -4.15 4.33
C GLU A 106 24.86 -4.15 3.33
N TYR A 107 24.83 -5.07 2.36
CA TYR A 107 25.87 -5.23 1.36
C TYR A 107 25.64 -4.39 0.09
N VAL A 108 24.54 -3.64 0.02
CA VAL A 108 24.15 -2.82 -1.13
C VAL A 108 24.11 -1.34 -0.72
N PRO A 109 24.64 -0.40 -1.52
CA PRO A 109 24.63 1.02 -1.17
C PRO A 109 23.20 1.58 -0.99
N ARG A 110 23.04 2.46 0.01
CA ARG A 110 21.75 3.04 0.43
C ARG A 110 21.33 4.22 -0.45
N LEU A 111 20.02 4.51 -0.53
CA LEU A 111 19.55 5.77 -1.12
C LEU A 111 19.82 6.92 -0.14
N VAL A 112 20.76 7.78 -0.49
CA VAL A 112 21.10 8.96 0.33
C VAL A 112 20.35 10.20 -0.16
N SER A 113 20.10 11.13 0.76
CA SER A 113 19.42 12.41 0.48
C SER A 113 20.13 13.20 -0.63
N PRO A 114 19.40 13.87 -1.55
CA PRO A 114 20.01 14.63 -2.64
C PRO A 114 20.81 15.84 -2.21
N ILE A 115 20.47 16.37 -1.04
CA ILE A 115 20.98 17.63 -0.54
C ILE A 115 21.98 17.38 0.59
N THR A 116 21.79 16.32 1.37
CA THR A 116 22.58 16.06 2.60
C THR A 116 23.30 14.72 2.63
N GLY A 117 23.12 13.88 1.61
CA GLY A 117 23.67 12.54 1.54
C GLY A 117 25.08 12.52 0.96
N GLN A 118 26.01 11.83 1.63
CA GLN A 118 27.31 11.50 1.03
C GLN A 118 27.15 10.24 0.15
N PRO A 119 27.61 10.25 -1.12
CA PRO A 119 27.52 9.09 -1.99
C PRO A 119 28.34 7.90 -1.44
N GLU A 120 27.70 6.74 -1.26
CA GLU A 120 28.44 5.51 -0.95
C GLU A 120 29.00 4.88 -2.24
N ALA A 121 30.33 4.81 -2.35
CA ALA A 121 31.03 4.14 -3.44
C ALA A 121 31.06 2.62 -3.21
N LYS A 122 29.94 1.93 -3.46
CA LYS A 122 29.88 0.46 -3.53
C LYS A 122 29.34 0.00 -4.89
N PRO A 123 29.75 -1.18 -5.41
CA PRO A 123 29.20 -1.73 -6.65
C PRO A 123 27.68 -1.89 -6.54
N SER A 124 26.93 -1.37 -7.52
CA SER A 124 25.46 -1.39 -7.53
C SER A 124 24.85 -2.70 -8.05
N THR A 125 25.67 -3.68 -8.40
CA THR A 125 25.26 -4.92 -9.11
C THR A 125 24.64 -5.99 -8.21
N GLY A 126 24.34 -5.67 -6.94
CA GLY A 126 23.81 -6.60 -5.95
C GLY A 126 24.88 -7.52 -5.35
N TYR A 127 24.51 -8.23 -4.28
CA TYR A 127 25.40 -9.12 -3.53
C TYR A 127 24.71 -10.46 -3.27
N ILE A 128 25.44 -11.56 -3.49
CA ILE A 128 25.00 -12.93 -3.20
C ILE A 128 26.01 -13.56 -2.26
N PHE A 129 25.54 -14.12 -1.14
CA PHE A 129 26.41 -14.82 -0.20
C PHE A 129 26.77 -16.23 -0.70
N GLU A 130 27.97 -16.70 -0.38
CA GLU A 130 28.38 -18.07 -0.67
C GLU A 130 27.59 -19.07 0.19
N PRO A 131 26.96 -20.11 -0.38
CA PRO A 131 26.05 -21.02 0.30
C PRO A 131 26.78 -22.06 1.18
N THR A 132 27.65 -21.59 2.08
CA THR A 132 28.27 -22.40 3.14
C THR A 132 27.22 -22.76 4.20
N SER A 133 27.46 -23.82 4.97
CA SER A 133 26.55 -24.25 6.05
C SER A 133 26.30 -23.15 7.08
N ALA A 134 27.34 -22.40 7.44
CA ALA A 134 27.26 -21.28 8.37
C ALA A 134 26.39 -20.14 7.82
N ASN A 135 26.60 -19.74 6.56
CA ASN A 135 25.82 -18.66 5.94
C ASN A 135 24.36 -19.07 5.72
N LEU A 136 24.10 -20.32 5.34
CA LEU A 136 22.74 -20.84 5.21
C LEU A 136 22.00 -20.88 6.55
N SER A 137 22.71 -21.17 7.65
CA SER A 137 22.12 -21.11 9.01
C SER A 137 21.69 -19.68 9.36
N ARG A 138 22.57 -18.69 9.13
CA ARG A 138 22.27 -17.27 9.33
C ARG A 138 21.09 -16.80 8.46
N TRP A 139 21.10 -17.20 7.19
CA TRP A 139 20.01 -16.88 6.26
C TRP A 139 18.68 -17.46 6.72
N LYS A 140 18.64 -18.73 7.18
CA LYS A 140 17.41 -19.34 7.72
C LYS A 140 16.90 -18.61 8.97
N GLY A 141 17.79 -18.19 9.86
CA GLY A 141 17.45 -17.40 11.05
C GLY A 141 16.81 -16.07 10.67
N TRP A 142 17.48 -15.29 9.82
CA TRP A 142 16.96 -14.04 9.29
C TRP A 142 15.63 -14.24 8.56
N TRP A 143 15.54 -15.26 7.72
CA TRP A 143 14.36 -15.53 6.93
C TRP A 143 13.17 -15.91 7.80
N LYS A 144 13.36 -16.72 8.85
CA LYS A 144 12.31 -17.02 9.84
C LYS A 144 11.81 -15.73 10.49
N PHE A 145 12.73 -14.86 10.94
CA PHE A 145 12.38 -13.57 11.52
C PHE A 145 11.56 -12.72 10.54
N ALA A 146 12.03 -12.56 9.30
CA ALA A 146 11.34 -11.77 8.27
C ALA A 146 9.93 -12.31 7.97
N ASN A 147 9.73 -13.62 7.97
CA ASN A 147 8.38 -14.19 7.76
C ASN A 147 7.46 -13.91 8.96
N VAL A 148 7.97 -14.00 10.20
CA VAL A 148 7.18 -13.71 11.40
C VAL A 148 6.83 -12.23 11.45
N GLU A 149 7.80 -11.37 11.17
CA GLU A 149 7.59 -9.92 11.11
C GLU A 149 6.53 -9.58 10.06
N GLN A 150 6.69 -10.00 8.81
CA GLN A 150 5.69 -9.73 7.76
C GLN A 150 4.30 -10.32 8.10
N LEU A 151 4.24 -11.50 8.71
CA LEU A 151 2.96 -12.08 9.12
C LEU A 151 2.28 -11.22 10.20
N CYS A 152 3.03 -10.72 11.18
CA CYS A 152 2.50 -9.95 12.30
C CYS A 152 2.23 -8.48 11.95
N THR A 153 3.12 -7.82 11.19
CA THR A 153 3.05 -6.38 10.91
C THR A 153 2.25 -6.08 9.66
N PHE A 154 2.24 -6.98 8.67
CA PHE A 154 1.50 -6.77 7.44
C PHE A 154 0.20 -7.56 7.42
N VAL A 155 0.24 -8.90 7.49
CA VAL A 155 -0.97 -9.72 7.31
C VAL A 155 -1.95 -9.52 8.46
N LEU A 156 -1.49 -9.65 9.71
CA LEU A 156 -2.35 -9.56 10.89
C LEU A 156 -2.96 -8.16 11.04
N ILE A 157 -2.15 -7.11 10.93
CA ILE A 157 -2.64 -5.72 11.04
C ILE A 157 -3.62 -5.39 9.90
N THR A 158 -3.33 -5.83 8.67
CA THR A 158 -4.22 -5.66 7.52
C THR A 158 -5.55 -6.37 7.76
N PHE A 159 -5.53 -7.62 8.21
CA PHE A 159 -6.75 -8.38 8.53
C PHE A 159 -7.59 -7.66 9.57
N PHE A 160 -7.00 -7.27 10.71
CA PHE A 160 -7.73 -6.55 11.75
C PHE A 160 -8.26 -5.21 11.28
N THR A 161 -7.48 -4.46 10.50
CA THR A 161 -7.90 -3.15 9.98
C THR A 161 -9.07 -3.30 9.02
N ILE A 162 -9.00 -4.23 8.06
CA ILE A 162 -10.08 -4.49 7.11
C ILE A 162 -11.33 -5.01 7.82
N LEU A 163 -11.18 -5.95 8.75
CA LEU A 163 -12.29 -6.48 9.54
C LEU A 163 -12.97 -5.34 10.31
N PHE A 164 -12.18 -4.52 11.00
CA PHE A 164 -12.69 -3.40 11.77
C PHE A 164 -13.42 -2.38 10.90
N THR A 165 -12.81 -1.91 9.81
CA THR A 165 -13.44 -0.91 8.94
C THR A 165 -14.68 -1.47 8.22
N SER A 166 -14.69 -2.76 7.88
CA SER A 166 -15.86 -3.44 7.32
C SER A 166 -17.00 -3.53 8.34
N LEU A 167 -16.71 -3.90 9.59
CA LEU A 167 -17.70 -3.94 10.67
C LEU A 167 -18.20 -2.53 11.03
N LEU A 168 -17.33 -1.53 11.00
CA LEU A 168 -17.71 -0.14 11.22
C LEU A 168 -18.70 0.31 10.13
N ALA A 169 -18.38 0.10 8.85
CA ALA A 169 -19.27 0.41 7.75
C ALA A 169 -20.59 -0.37 7.85
N TYR A 170 -20.54 -1.68 8.16
CA TYR A 170 -21.72 -2.50 8.36
C TYR A 170 -22.62 -1.97 9.50
N SER A 171 -22.02 -1.56 10.62
CA SER A 171 -22.78 -1.11 11.78
C SER A 171 -23.32 0.33 11.68
N THR A 172 -22.83 1.12 10.72
CA THR A 172 -23.13 2.56 10.63
C THR A 172 -23.93 2.93 9.38
N VAL A 173 -23.53 2.43 8.21
CA VAL A 173 -24.07 2.85 6.91
C VAL A 173 -24.84 1.76 6.17
N TYR A 174 -24.68 0.49 6.52
CA TYR A 174 -25.43 -0.60 5.88
C TYR A 174 -26.94 -0.46 6.09
N GLY A 175 -27.71 -0.73 5.02
CA GLY A 175 -29.17 -0.66 5.04
C GLY A 175 -29.77 0.75 5.05
N ARG A 176 -28.96 1.81 5.01
CA ARG A 176 -29.47 3.19 4.90
C ARG A 176 -29.77 3.55 3.45
N GLU A 177 -31.01 3.96 3.20
CA GLU A 177 -31.44 4.46 1.89
C GLU A 177 -30.85 5.85 1.60
N GLY A 178 -30.61 6.16 0.32
CA GLY A 178 -30.16 7.49 -0.12
C GLY A 178 -28.69 7.81 0.10
N LEU A 179 -27.87 6.85 0.53
CA LEU A 179 -26.42 7.03 0.59
C LEU A 179 -25.82 7.04 -0.82
N ALA A 180 -25.23 8.18 -1.19
CA ALA A 180 -24.47 8.28 -2.42
C ALA A 180 -23.20 7.40 -2.35
N SER A 181 -22.87 6.71 -3.44
CA SER A 181 -21.62 5.94 -3.59
C SER A 181 -20.41 6.88 -3.76
N ASN A 182 -20.13 7.71 -2.76
CA ASN A 182 -18.99 8.63 -2.73
C ASN A 182 -18.46 8.77 -1.29
N ILE A 183 -17.35 9.49 -1.11
CA ILE A 183 -16.70 9.69 0.22
C ILE A 183 -17.64 10.32 1.26
N GLY A 184 -18.80 10.85 0.87
CA GLY A 184 -19.82 11.36 1.78
C GLY A 184 -20.27 10.35 2.85
N PHE A 185 -20.14 9.04 2.62
CA PHE A 185 -20.44 8.03 3.65
C PHE A 185 -19.60 8.24 4.93
N ILE A 186 -18.36 8.72 4.83
CA ILE A 186 -17.48 8.99 5.99
C ILE A 186 -18.08 10.09 6.88
N LYS A 187 -18.80 11.05 6.28
CA LYS A 187 -19.52 12.07 7.05
C LYS A 187 -20.64 11.42 7.86
N THR A 188 -21.43 10.54 7.24
CA THR A 188 -22.49 9.80 7.90
C THR A 188 -21.95 8.88 9.00
N GLU A 189 -20.85 8.17 8.76
CA GLU A 189 -20.17 7.37 9.80
C GLU A 189 -19.83 8.24 11.01
N GLY A 190 -19.23 9.41 10.80
CA GLY A 190 -18.92 10.35 11.88
C GLY A 190 -20.16 10.83 12.64
N GLU A 191 -21.29 11.03 11.96
CA GLU A 191 -22.55 11.41 12.60
C GLU A 191 -23.10 10.29 13.48
N VAL A 192 -23.11 9.04 12.99
CA VAL A 192 -23.51 7.87 13.80
C VAL A 192 -22.58 7.66 14.99
N LEU A 193 -21.28 7.90 14.81
CA LEU A 193 -20.30 7.85 15.88
C LEU A 193 -20.55 8.92 16.95
N ALA A 194 -20.99 10.12 16.57
CA ALA A 194 -21.39 11.14 17.55
C ALA A 194 -22.60 10.72 18.36
N GLU A 195 -23.61 10.10 17.73
CA GLU A 195 -24.81 9.62 18.42
C GLU A 195 -24.50 8.51 19.42
N ARG A 196 -23.58 7.59 19.09
CA ARG A 196 -23.25 6.43 19.94
C ARG A 196 -22.24 6.72 21.03
N VAL A 197 -21.22 7.54 20.75
CA VAL A 197 -20.06 7.75 21.65
C VAL A 197 -20.00 9.19 22.16
N GLY A 198 -20.47 10.14 21.37
CA GLY A 198 -20.43 11.58 21.65
C GLY A 198 -19.68 12.37 20.58
N SER A 199 -19.98 13.67 20.50
CA SER A 199 -19.48 14.58 19.45
C SER A 199 -17.95 14.64 19.35
N TRP A 200 -17.22 14.43 20.46
CA TRP A 200 -15.76 14.41 20.43
C TRP A 200 -15.21 13.28 19.56
N PHE A 201 -15.87 12.12 19.52
CA PHE A 201 -15.43 10.95 18.78
C PHE A 201 -15.61 11.12 17.27
N LYS A 202 -16.63 11.87 16.85
CA LYS A 202 -16.83 12.30 15.45
C LYS A 202 -15.66 13.12 14.94
N TYR A 203 -15.25 14.16 15.65
CA TYR A 203 -14.11 14.98 15.26
C TYR A 203 -12.81 14.18 15.29
N PHE A 204 -12.63 13.33 16.31
CA PHE A 204 -11.49 12.42 16.40
C PHE A 204 -11.40 11.50 15.17
N PHE A 205 -12.50 10.82 14.81
CA PHE A 205 -12.58 9.96 13.63
C PHE A 205 -12.20 10.70 12.34
N TRP A 206 -12.76 11.89 12.11
CA TRP A 206 -12.47 12.67 10.90
C TRP A 206 -11.04 13.21 10.86
N ILE A 207 -10.49 13.66 11.98
CA ILE A 207 -9.10 14.15 12.06
C ILE A 207 -8.14 12.99 11.79
N ILE A 208 -8.32 11.85 12.44
CA ILE A 208 -7.46 10.68 12.27
C ILE A 208 -7.62 10.07 10.87
N GLY A 209 -8.84 10.02 10.32
CA GLY A 209 -9.08 9.60 8.94
C GLY A 209 -8.37 10.50 7.94
N SER A 210 -8.52 11.82 8.08
CA SER A 210 -7.87 12.81 7.21
C SER A 210 -6.35 12.73 7.30
N PHE A 211 -5.80 12.65 8.51
CA PHE A 211 -4.37 12.48 8.72
C PHE A 211 -3.85 11.15 8.18
N SER A 212 -4.64 10.08 8.29
CA SER A 212 -4.30 8.76 7.76
C SER A 212 -4.21 8.76 6.25
N LEU A 213 -5.16 9.41 5.56
CA LEU A 213 -5.16 9.58 4.11
C LEU A 213 -4.00 10.46 3.64
N PHE A 214 -3.70 11.56 4.34
CA PHE A 214 -2.54 12.39 4.05
C PHE A 214 -1.22 11.61 4.17
N ALA A 215 -1.05 10.86 5.26
CA ALA A 215 0.14 10.04 5.47
C ALA A 215 0.28 8.93 4.40
N ALA A 216 -0.84 8.36 3.96
CA ALA A 216 -0.85 7.39 2.86
C ALA A 216 -0.42 8.04 1.53
N ALA A 217 -0.96 9.22 1.21
CA ALA A 217 -0.56 9.98 0.01
C ALA A 217 0.93 10.35 0.02
N LEU A 218 1.45 10.80 1.17
CA LEU A 218 2.88 11.07 1.36
C LEU A 218 3.73 9.82 1.10
N GLY A 219 3.33 8.68 1.66
CA GLY A 219 3.99 7.40 1.41
C GLY A 219 3.94 6.99 -0.06
N ILE A 220 2.82 7.24 -0.75
CA ILE A 220 2.64 6.93 -2.18
C ILE A 220 3.59 7.71 -3.07
N VAL A 221 3.69 9.02 -2.86
CA VAL A 221 4.62 9.87 -3.60
C VAL A 221 6.07 9.45 -3.34
N ASP A 222 6.41 9.14 -2.09
CA ASP A 222 7.76 8.69 -1.72
C ASP A 222 8.13 7.37 -2.40
N TYR A 223 7.36 6.30 -2.20
CA TYR A 223 7.76 4.99 -2.72
C TYR A 223 7.74 4.94 -4.25
N THR A 224 6.81 5.64 -4.90
CA THR A 224 6.72 5.69 -6.37
C THR A 224 7.95 6.38 -6.93
N SER A 225 8.35 7.51 -6.33
CA SER A 225 9.55 8.25 -6.72
C SER A 225 10.82 7.44 -6.48
N ARG A 226 10.92 6.70 -5.35
CA ARG A 226 12.05 5.80 -5.07
C ARG A 226 12.15 4.68 -6.10
N LEU A 227 11.04 4.00 -6.38
CA LEU A 227 11.01 2.89 -7.33
C LEU A 227 11.40 3.37 -8.73
N ALA A 228 10.84 4.49 -9.20
CA ALA A 228 11.18 5.05 -10.49
C ALA A 228 12.63 5.54 -10.56
N ALA A 229 13.15 6.20 -9.51
CA ALA A 229 14.54 6.63 -9.46
C ALA A 229 15.51 5.44 -9.54
N ASP A 230 15.24 4.37 -8.79
CA ASP A 230 16.06 3.16 -8.77
C ASP A 230 16.05 2.44 -10.14
N VAL A 231 14.88 2.27 -10.76
CA VAL A 231 14.76 1.68 -12.10
C VAL A 231 15.48 2.53 -13.14
N LEU A 232 15.27 3.85 -13.13
CA LEU A 232 15.91 4.75 -14.09
C LEU A 232 17.43 4.75 -13.94
N LYS A 233 17.95 4.75 -12.70
CA LYS A 233 19.40 4.70 -12.46
C LYS A 233 20.00 3.35 -12.87
N THR A 234 19.39 2.24 -12.48
CA THR A 234 19.93 0.90 -12.78
C THR A 234 19.90 0.57 -14.27
N SER A 235 18.81 0.95 -14.95
CA SER A 235 18.53 0.53 -16.33
C SER A 235 18.97 1.53 -17.40
N TYR A 236 18.83 2.84 -17.15
CA TYR A 236 18.96 3.86 -18.20
C TYR A 236 20.03 4.92 -17.92
N ALA A 237 20.26 5.26 -16.65
CA ALA A 237 21.07 6.41 -16.26
C ALA A 237 22.05 6.07 -15.12
N ARG A 238 22.93 5.08 -15.33
CA ARG A 238 23.85 4.55 -14.30
C ARG A 238 24.78 5.57 -13.65
N LYS A 239 25.08 6.67 -14.35
CA LYS A 239 25.93 7.77 -13.86
C LYS A 239 25.15 8.92 -13.23
N ALA A 240 23.82 8.89 -13.29
CA ALA A 240 22.99 9.97 -12.78
C ALA A 240 22.89 9.93 -11.25
N ASN A 241 22.70 11.11 -10.66
CA ASN A 241 22.48 11.26 -9.23
C ASN A 241 21.04 10.82 -8.90
N GLU A 242 20.91 9.65 -8.28
CA GLU A 242 19.63 9.01 -7.88
C GLU A 242 18.74 9.98 -7.11
N SER A 243 19.36 10.80 -6.28
CA SER A 243 18.66 11.67 -5.38
C SER A 243 18.08 12.89 -6.13
N LYS A 244 18.81 13.48 -7.09
CA LYS A 244 18.22 14.51 -7.98
C LYS A 244 17.07 13.96 -8.81
N MET A 245 17.17 12.70 -9.25
CA MET A 245 16.10 12.01 -9.97
C MET A 245 14.88 11.80 -9.08
N TYR A 246 15.09 11.33 -7.84
CA TYR A 246 14.04 11.20 -6.84
C TYR A 246 13.31 12.53 -6.62
N ALA A 247 14.04 13.62 -6.39
CA ALA A 247 13.42 14.94 -6.18
C ALA A 247 12.63 15.41 -7.41
N GLY A 248 13.16 15.20 -8.62
CA GLY A 248 12.45 15.52 -9.87
C GLY A 248 11.17 14.69 -10.04
N LEU A 249 11.21 13.41 -9.68
CA LEU A 249 10.04 12.51 -9.73
C LEU A 249 8.97 12.89 -8.70
N VAL A 250 9.37 13.27 -7.48
CA VAL A 250 8.44 13.77 -6.45
C VAL A 250 7.68 14.98 -6.97
N TRP A 251 8.38 16.00 -7.47
CA TRP A 251 7.73 17.20 -7.99
C TRP A 251 6.95 16.95 -9.28
N GLY A 252 7.41 16.00 -10.11
CA GLY A 252 6.66 15.52 -11.27
C GLY A 252 5.31 14.92 -10.89
N LEU A 253 5.29 14.03 -9.89
CA LEU A 253 4.06 13.42 -9.37
C LEU A 253 3.13 14.46 -8.73
N VAL A 254 3.69 15.43 -7.98
CA VAL A 254 2.92 16.55 -7.42
C VAL A 254 2.29 17.38 -8.55
N GLY A 255 3.05 17.71 -9.60
CA GLY A 255 2.55 18.45 -10.75
C GLY A 255 1.42 17.72 -11.50
N VAL A 256 1.58 16.41 -11.72
CA VAL A 256 0.53 15.57 -12.32
C VAL A 256 -0.71 15.54 -11.44
N GLY A 257 -0.56 15.38 -10.11
CA GLY A 257 -1.68 15.40 -9.17
C GLY A 257 -2.45 16.73 -9.20
N ILE A 258 -1.73 17.86 -9.24
CA ILE A 258 -2.34 19.19 -9.37
C ILE A 258 -3.09 19.32 -10.70
N ALA A 259 -2.51 18.87 -11.81
CA ALA A 259 -3.14 18.93 -13.12
C ALA A 259 -4.45 18.11 -13.16
N VAL A 260 -4.45 16.89 -12.61
CA VAL A 260 -5.65 16.04 -12.52
C VAL A 260 -6.76 16.70 -11.69
N LEU A 261 -6.40 17.31 -10.56
CA LEU A 261 -7.35 18.05 -9.72
C LEU A 261 -7.93 19.28 -10.42
N LEU A 262 -7.11 20.02 -11.18
CA LEU A 262 -7.55 21.17 -11.95
C LEU A 262 -8.40 20.79 -13.17
N ALA A 263 -8.19 19.60 -13.73
CA ALA A 263 -9.01 19.04 -14.81
C ALA A 263 -10.40 18.56 -14.34
N GLY A 264 -10.72 18.68 -13.05
CA GLY A 264 -12.04 18.35 -12.52
C GLY A 264 -12.26 16.87 -12.20
N PHE A 265 -11.21 16.05 -12.20
CA PHE A 265 -11.29 14.66 -11.72
C PHE A 265 -11.28 14.64 -10.18
N ASP A 266 -12.43 14.95 -9.58
CA ASP A 266 -12.62 15.00 -8.13
C ASP A 266 -13.16 13.69 -7.53
N GLN A 267 -13.68 12.78 -8.37
CA GLN A 267 -14.25 11.52 -7.93
C GLN A 267 -13.17 10.45 -7.65
N PRO A 268 -13.05 9.97 -6.40
CA PRO A 268 -12.02 9.01 -6.00
C PRO A 268 -12.22 7.63 -6.63
N ILE A 269 -13.47 7.17 -6.81
CA ILE A 269 -13.75 5.77 -7.14
C ILE A 269 -13.18 5.38 -8.50
N VAL A 270 -13.34 6.23 -9.52
CA VAL A 270 -12.81 5.95 -10.86
C VAL A 270 -11.29 5.85 -10.84
N LEU A 271 -10.63 6.83 -10.20
CA LEU A 271 -9.17 6.84 -10.07
C LEU A 271 -8.67 5.64 -9.24
N LEU A 272 -9.39 5.27 -8.18
CA LEU A 272 -9.08 4.10 -7.37
C LEU A 272 -9.21 2.81 -8.18
N VAL A 273 -10.27 2.65 -8.97
CA VAL A 273 -10.45 1.48 -9.84
C VAL A 273 -9.33 1.40 -10.86
N ILE A 274 -9.00 2.50 -11.54
CA ILE A 274 -7.88 2.55 -12.51
C ILE A 274 -6.58 2.14 -11.82
N ALA A 275 -6.25 2.76 -10.68
CA ALA A 275 -5.04 2.47 -9.92
C ALA A 275 -4.97 1.00 -9.51
N ALA A 276 -6.10 0.41 -9.11
CA ALA A 276 -6.15 -0.97 -8.66
C ALA A 276 -6.08 -1.99 -9.79
N VAL A 277 -6.66 -1.68 -10.96
CA VAL A 277 -6.50 -2.51 -12.17
C VAL A 277 -5.05 -2.51 -12.63
N VAL A 278 -4.42 -1.34 -12.67
CA VAL A 278 -2.99 -1.20 -12.98
C VAL A 278 -2.14 -1.94 -11.96
N GLY A 279 -2.44 -1.77 -10.66
CA GLY A 279 -1.77 -2.47 -9.57
C GLY A 279 -1.90 -3.99 -9.70
N GLY A 280 -3.11 -4.51 -9.90
CA GLY A 280 -3.38 -5.93 -10.11
C GLY A 280 -2.62 -6.50 -11.32
N PHE A 281 -2.61 -5.78 -12.43
CA PHE A 281 -1.86 -6.18 -13.62
C PHE A 281 -0.34 -6.19 -13.39
N MET A 282 0.19 -5.20 -12.67
CA MET A 282 1.59 -5.23 -12.23
C MET A 282 1.90 -6.46 -11.39
N MET A 283 1.00 -6.84 -10.47
CA MET A 283 1.18 -8.04 -9.63
C MET A 283 1.20 -9.33 -10.43
N PHE A 284 0.35 -9.45 -11.44
CA PHE A 284 0.40 -10.56 -12.38
C PHE A 284 1.79 -10.69 -13.03
N ILE A 285 2.30 -9.59 -13.60
CA ILE A 285 3.59 -9.57 -14.30
C ILE A 285 4.74 -9.87 -13.32
N TYR A 286 4.87 -9.10 -12.25
CA TYR A 286 6.02 -9.24 -11.36
C TYR A 286 5.99 -10.57 -10.62
N SER A 287 4.82 -11.17 -10.36
CA SER A 287 4.76 -12.49 -9.71
C SER A 287 5.41 -13.55 -10.59
N GLY A 288 5.17 -13.52 -11.91
CA GLY A 288 5.83 -14.40 -12.88
C GLY A 288 7.34 -14.15 -12.96
N LEU A 289 7.74 -12.88 -13.02
CA LEU A 289 9.15 -12.49 -13.05
C LEU A 289 9.89 -12.90 -11.77
N LEU A 290 9.26 -12.75 -10.60
CA LEU A 290 9.84 -13.16 -9.32
C LEU A 290 10.09 -14.67 -9.27
N ILE A 291 9.16 -15.51 -9.77
CA ILE A 291 9.39 -16.95 -9.89
C ILE A 291 10.60 -17.23 -10.79
N LEU A 292 10.65 -16.59 -11.96
CA LEU A 292 11.70 -16.79 -12.96
C LEU A 292 13.07 -16.40 -12.39
N ILE A 293 13.18 -15.21 -11.79
CA ILE A 293 14.41 -14.69 -11.19
C ILE A 293 14.85 -15.55 -10.00
N ASN A 294 13.93 -15.88 -9.09
CA ASN A 294 14.24 -16.71 -7.92
C ASN A 294 14.75 -18.09 -8.32
N ARG A 295 14.23 -18.68 -9.40
CA ARG A 295 14.65 -20.03 -9.83
C ARG A 295 15.92 -20.03 -10.69
N LYS A 296 16.15 -18.98 -11.48
CA LYS A 296 17.34 -18.88 -12.34
C LYS A 296 18.58 -18.39 -11.60
N ILE A 297 18.44 -17.34 -10.80
CA ILE A 297 19.59 -16.59 -10.25
C ILE A 297 20.00 -17.09 -8.87
N LEU A 298 19.03 -17.45 -8.01
CA LEU A 298 19.37 -17.79 -6.62
C LEU A 298 20.03 -19.17 -6.49
N PRO A 299 20.95 -19.34 -5.52
CA PRO A 299 21.49 -20.63 -5.12
C PRO A 299 20.39 -21.65 -4.82
N SER A 300 20.60 -22.90 -5.27
CA SER A 300 19.62 -23.99 -5.13
C SER A 300 18.97 -24.12 -3.74
N PRO A 301 19.69 -23.92 -2.61
CA PRO A 301 19.12 -24.01 -1.26
C PRO A 301 18.09 -22.94 -0.89
N ILE A 302 18.12 -21.76 -1.53
CA ILE A 302 17.25 -20.62 -1.17
C ILE A 302 16.19 -20.31 -2.23
N ARG A 303 16.11 -21.12 -3.30
CA ARG A 303 15.09 -20.97 -4.35
C ARG A 303 13.69 -21.16 -3.78
N ILE A 304 12.74 -20.45 -4.36
CA ILE A 304 11.32 -20.62 -4.05
C ILE A 304 10.82 -22.04 -4.39
N ARG A 305 10.24 -22.73 -3.40
CA ARG A 305 9.71 -24.11 -3.49
C ARG A 305 8.47 -24.28 -2.60
N GLY A 306 7.74 -25.38 -2.81
CA GLY A 306 6.61 -25.80 -1.98
C GLY A 306 5.48 -24.77 -1.93
N VAL A 307 4.98 -24.50 -0.72
CA VAL A 307 3.85 -23.59 -0.47
C VAL A 307 4.05 -22.20 -1.08
N ARG A 308 5.28 -21.64 -1.03
CA ARG A 308 5.54 -20.31 -1.59
C ARG A 308 5.43 -20.28 -3.10
N LEU A 309 5.89 -21.32 -3.78
CA LEU A 309 5.72 -21.42 -5.23
C LEU A 309 4.24 -21.54 -5.58
N GLY A 310 3.49 -22.34 -4.81
CA GLY A 310 2.03 -22.43 -4.94
C GLY A 310 1.34 -21.08 -4.77
N ALA A 311 1.70 -20.32 -3.74
CA ALA A 311 1.16 -18.97 -3.49
C ALA A 311 1.48 -17.99 -4.62
N MET A 312 2.69 -18.04 -5.18
CA MET A 312 3.05 -17.18 -6.33
C MET A 312 2.30 -17.58 -7.60
N ILE A 313 2.11 -18.87 -7.86
CA ILE A 313 1.28 -19.35 -8.98
C ILE A 313 -0.18 -18.92 -8.78
N TRP A 314 -0.70 -19.04 -7.56
CA TRP A 314 -2.04 -18.58 -7.23
C TRP A 314 -2.19 -17.07 -7.44
N SER A 315 -1.20 -16.26 -7.05
CA SER A 315 -1.17 -14.82 -7.33
C SER A 315 -1.25 -14.52 -8.84
N ILE A 316 -0.47 -15.25 -9.65
CA ILE A 316 -0.51 -15.12 -11.12
C ILE A 316 -1.89 -15.46 -11.66
N LEU A 317 -2.49 -16.58 -11.23
CA LEU A 317 -3.80 -17.01 -11.70
C LEU A 317 -4.89 -16.03 -11.28
N LEU A 318 -4.89 -15.60 -10.02
CA LEU A 318 -5.90 -14.67 -9.49
C LEU A 318 -5.83 -13.32 -10.19
N PHE A 319 -4.68 -12.65 -10.14
CA PHE A 319 -4.55 -11.31 -10.71
C PHE A 319 -4.57 -11.34 -12.24
N GLY A 320 -3.99 -12.35 -12.87
CA GLY A 320 -4.03 -12.52 -14.33
C GLY A 320 -5.46 -12.71 -14.84
N THR A 321 -6.24 -13.57 -14.19
CA THR A 321 -7.65 -13.82 -14.57
C THR A 321 -8.49 -12.57 -14.35
N LEU A 322 -8.39 -11.93 -13.18
CA LEU A 322 -9.19 -10.73 -12.87
C LEU A 322 -8.81 -9.55 -13.76
N SER A 323 -7.52 -9.35 -14.07
CA SER A 323 -7.07 -8.33 -15.03
C SER A 323 -7.64 -8.63 -16.41
N PHE A 324 -7.55 -9.87 -16.90
CA PHE A 324 -8.11 -10.25 -18.20
C PHE A 324 -9.62 -10.00 -18.28
N LEU A 325 -10.37 -10.44 -17.25
CA LEU A 325 -11.81 -10.21 -17.19
C LEU A 325 -12.16 -8.72 -17.14
N THR A 326 -11.38 -7.93 -16.42
CA THR A 326 -11.56 -6.48 -16.35
C THR A 326 -11.30 -5.82 -17.71
N PHE A 327 -10.22 -6.19 -18.40
CA PHE A 327 -9.94 -5.71 -19.76
C PHE A 327 -11.07 -6.07 -20.73
N ARG A 328 -11.56 -7.32 -20.67
CA ARG A 328 -12.68 -7.77 -21.50
C ARG A 328 -13.95 -6.94 -21.25
N ASP A 329 -14.29 -6.70 -19.98
CA ASP A 329 -15.47 -5.91 -19.61
C ASP A 329 -15.35 -4.45 -20.07
N GLN A 330 -14.17 -3.84 -19.93
CA GLN A 330 -13.91 -2.48 -20.41
C GLN A 330 -13.93 -2.39 -21.93
N LEU A 331 -13.40 -3.40 -22.64
CA LEU A 331 -13.46 -3.45 -24.10
C LEU A 331 -14.89 -3.61 -24.61
N ALA A 332 -15.70 -4.48 -24.00
CA ALA A 332 -17.12 -4.58 -24.34
C ALA A 332 -17.85 -3.25 -24.14
N LYS A 333 -17.59 -2.53 -23.04
CA LYS A 333 -18.17 -1.19 -22.83
C LYS A 333 -17.76 -0.16 -23.89
N LEU A 334 -16.56 -0.27 -24.45
CA LEU A 334 -16.06 0.64 -25.48
C LEU A 334 -16.56 0.28 -26.89
N PHE A 335 -16.80 -1.00 -27.17
CA PHE A 335 -17.11 -1.50 -28.52
C PHE A 335 -18.55 -2.03 -28.70
N GLY A 336 -19.36 -2.05 -27.64
CA GLY A 336 -20.72 -2.60 -27.64
C GLY A 336 -20.75 -4.11 -27.54
#